data_AF-A0A3N8QS80-F1
#
_entry.id   AF-A0A3N8QS80-F1
#
_cell.length_a   1.000
_cell.length_b   1.000
_cell.length_c   1.000
_cell.angle_alpha   90.00
_cell.angle_beta   90.00
_cell.angle_gamma   90.00
#
_symmetry.space_group_name_H-M   'P 1'
#
loop_
_entity.id
_entity.type
_entity.pdbx_description
1 polymer ?
#
loop_
_entity_poly.entity_id
_entity_poly.type
_entity_poly.pdbx_seq_one_letter_code
_entity_poly.pdbx_strand_id
1 'polypeptide(L)'
;MLALSRIAPSSRAVEALLFQRKWFDYRHLHPVQVTYLFAHEYHDAIKRAYARQKDIRTVDKIRPIDVAGLFDSRELSAVWRARQAFDAIGCRYDFGLDFVVRRACDRGWRTFPRPNQLYAEEVALDLRDAWVAECKKSIQLARDERFLIENYRGHPDQIAYQAWQIDQIKSRGGNRAMLLSRLLSERAVFESVARAAFGEATLQQAKRFFLN
;
A
#
# COMPACT_ATOMS: atom_id res chain seq x y z
N MET A 1 12.02 27.92 -1.11
CA MET A 1 10.76 27.84 -0.32
C MET A 1 10.52 26.36 0.00
N LEU A 2 10.36 25.97 1.26
CA LEU A 2 10.22 24.55 1.65
C LEU A 2 8.91 23.98 1.07
N ALA A 3 8.96 22.84 0.37
CA ALA A 3 7.79 22.22 -0.28
C ALA A 3 6.56 22.08 0.65
N LEU A 4 6.77 21.80 1.94
CA LEU A 4 5.71 21.72 2.95
C LEU A 4 4.94 23.03 3.18
N SER A 5 5.55 24.19 2.93
CA SER A 5 4.87 25.48 3.14
C SER A 5 3.75 25.72 2.13
N ARG A 6 3.70 24.92 1.05
CA ARG A 6 2.62 24.94 0.04
C ARG A 6 1.38 24.17 0.49
N ILE A 7 1.43 23.44 1.61
CA ILE A 7 0.30 22.72 2.18
C ILE A 7 -0.25 23.47 3.40
N ALA A 8 -1.56 23.68 3.43
CA ALA A 8 -2.24 24.33 4.54
C ALA A 8 -1.94 23.61 5.87
N PRO A 9 -1.66 24.34 6.98
CA PRO A 9 -1.38 23.73 8.29
C PRO A 9 -2.44 22.72 8.74
N SER A 10 -3.73 23.00 8.51
CA SER A 10 -4.84 22.11 8.84
C SER A 10 -4.76 20.77 8.12
N SER A 11 -4.29 20.75 6.87
CA SER A 11 -4.07 19.50 6.12
C SER A 11 -2.83 18.74 6.59
N ARG A 12 -1.85 19.42 7.21
CA ARG A 12 -0.64 18.77 7.77
C ARG A 12 -0.88 18.13 9.14
N ALA A 13 -1.86 18.62 9.90
CA ALA A 13 -2.10 18.19 11.27
C ALA A 13 -2.34 16.67 11.42
N VAL A 14 -2.91 16.03 10.40
CA VAL A 14 -3.21 14.59 10.42
C VAL A 14 -2.01 13.70 10.08
N GLU A 15 -0.89 14.25 9.56
CA GLU A 15 0.26 13.44 9.13
C GLU A 15 0.80 12.54 10.23
N ALA A 16 0.91 13.06 11.46
CA ALA A 16 1.45 12.34 12.59
C ALA A 16 0.68 11.02 12.85
N LEU A 17 -0.64 11.05 12.71
CA LEU A 17 -1.50 9.86 12.87
C LEU A 17 -1.34 8.88 11.71
N LEU A 18 -1.06 9.38 10.50
CA LEU A 18 -0.93 8.56 9.30
C LEU A 18 0.38 7.79 9.24
N PHE A 19 1.43 8.22 9.93
CA PHE A 19 2.71 7.48 10.02
C PHE A 19 2.53 6.06 10.54
N GLN A 20 1.63 5.84 11.50
CA GLN A 20 1.38 4.53 12.08
C GLN A 20 0.38 3.68 11.29
N ARG A 21 -0.35 4.29 10.34
CA ARG A 21 -1.42 3.63 9.58
C ARG A 21 -1.01 3.28 8.16
N LYS A 22 -0.19 4.11 7.53
CA LYS A 22 0.22 3.90 6.14
C LYS A 22 0.98 2.57 5.99
N TRP A 23 0.96 2.08 4.76
CA TRP A 23 1.65 0.86 4.38
C TRP A 23 3.13 0.93 4.79
N PHE A 24 3.65 -0.21 5.27
CA PHE A 24 4.95 -0.31 5.95
C PHE A 24 6.12 0.29 5.16
N ASP A 25 6.17 0.06 3.84
CA ASP A 25 7.21 0.60 2.97
C ASP A 25 7.26 2.13 2.98
N TYR A 26 6.15 2.80 3.29
CA TYR A 26 6.03 4.26 3.19
C TYR A 26 6.31 4.97 4.53
N ARG A 27 6.40 4.24 5.65
CA ARG A 27 6.45 4.84 7.00
C ARG A 27 7.72 5.66 7.28
N HIS A 28 8.81 5.34 6.59
CA HIS A 28 10.07 6.05 6.73
C HIS A 28 10.15 7.31 5.86
N LEU A 29 9.22 7.47 4.93
CA LEU A 29 9.25 8.57 3.97
C LEU A 29 8.67 9.83 4.61
N HIS A 30 9.36 10.95 4.40
CA HIS A 30 8.84 12.26 4.75
C HIS A 30 7.55 12.56 3.94
N PRO A 31 6.57 13.31 4.47
CA PRO A 31 5.28 13.56 3.81
C PRO A 31 5.39 14.07 2.36
N VAL A 32 6.42 14.85 2.07
CA VAL A 32 6.74 15.30 0.71
C VAL A 32 7.14 14.14 -0.20
N GLN A 33 8.04 13.27 0.24
CA GLN A 33 8.52 12.13 -0.53
C GLN A 33 7.39 11.14 -0.83
N VAL A 34 6.58 10.82 0.18
CA VAL A 34 5.45 9.90 -0.02
C VAL A 34 4.36 10.50 -0.91
N THR A 35 4.23 11.84 -0.94
CA THR A 35 3.32 12.52 -1.88
C THR A 35 3.81 12.41 -3.33
N TYR A 36 5.12 12.56 -3.57
CA TYR A 36 5.70 12.28 -4.88
C TYR A 36 5.55 10.81 -5.28
N LEU A 37 5.80 9.87 -4.35
CA LEU A 37 5.59 8.45 -4.58
C LEU A 37 4.14 8.15 -4.99
N PHE A 38 3.16 8.70 -4.26
CA PHE A 38 1.76 8.54 -4.60
C PHE A 38 1.41 9.13 -5.97
N ALA A 39 1.96 10.30 -6.31
CA ALA A 39 1.74 10.92 -7.62
C ALA A 39 2.33 10.09 -8.76
N HIS A 40 3.49 9.47 -8.55
CA HIS A 40 4.10 8.55 -9.51
C HIS A 40 3.25 7.29 -9.70
N GLU A 41 2.81 6.67 -8.61
CA GLU A 41 1.92 5.50 -8.68
C GLU A 41 0.58 5.84 -9.34
N TYR A 42 0.03 7.03 -9.09
CA TYR A 42 -1.19 7.50 -9.76
C TYR A 42 -0.95 7.65 -11.26
N HIS A 43 0.13 8.32 -11.65
CA HIS A 43 0.52 8.47 -13.04
C HIS A 43 0.60 7.10 -13.74
N ASP A 44 1.27 6.13 -13.12
CA ASP A 44 1.45 4.81 -13.71
C ASP A 44 0.16 3.99 -13.75
N ALA A 45 -0.70 4.10 -12.73
CA ALA A 45 -2.01 3.45 -12.73
C ALA A 45 -2.88 3.95 -13.89
N ILE A 46 -2.88 5.26 -14.16
CA ILE A 46 -3.61 5.83 -15.29
C ILE A 46 -3.01 5.38 -16.62
N LYS A 47 -1.67 5.34 -16.76
CA LYS A 47 -1.02 4.81 -17.98
C LYS A 47 -1.36 3.33 -18.21
N ARG A 48 -1.30 2.48 -17.17
CA ARG A 48 -1.70 1.06 -17.24
C ARG A 48 -3.16 0.91 -17.66
N ALA A 49 -4.06 1.72 -17.11
CA ALA A 49 -5.47 1.70 -17.49
C ALA A 49 -5.71 2.19 -18.92
N TYR A 50 -5.04 3.26 -19.33
CA TYR A 50 -5.10 3.78 -20.70
C TYR A 50 -4.65 2.73 -21.72
N ALA A 51 -3.52 2.06 -21.47
CA ALA A 51 -3.02 1.01 -22.34
C ALA A 51 -3.99 -0.18 -22.46
N ARG A 52 -4.65 -0.57 -21.35
CA ARG A 52 -5.61 -1.69 -21.33
C ARG A 52 -6.95 -1.37 -22.00
N GLN A 53 -7.41 -0.12 -21.92
CA GLN A 53 -8.80 0.22 -22.27
C GLN A 53 -8.95 1.14 -23.47
N LYS A 54 -7.91 1.92 -23.81
CA LYS A 54 -7.96 2.92 -24.86
C LYS A 54 -7.00 2.55 -25.98
N ASP A 55 -5.70 2.71 -25.73
CA ASP A 55 -4.69 2.44 -26.74
C ASP A 55 -3.29 2.31 -26.12
N ILE A 56 -2.66 1.16 -26.33
CA ILE A 56 -1.29 0.90 -25.88
C ILE A 56 -0.25 1.73 -26.65
N ARG A 57 -0.49 2.03 -27.93
CA ARG A 57 0.50 2.68 -28.83
C ARG A 57 0.70 4.17 -28.53
N THR A 58 -0.26 4.78 -27.85
CA THR A 58 -0.25 6.22 -27.54
C THR A 58 -0.11 6.52 -26.05
N VAL A 59 0.10 5.48 -25.21
CA VAL A 59 0.23 5.63 -23.76
C VAL A 59 1.37 6.56 -23.35
N ASP A 60 2.48 6.60 -24.09
CA ASP A 60 3.61 7.47 -23.76
C ASP A 60 3.37 8.94 -24.07
N LYS A 61 2.32 9.24 -24.83
CA LYS A 61 1.92 10.62 -25.14
C LYS A 61 1.03 11.23 -24.07
N ILE A 62 0.41 10.42 -23.21
CA ILE A 62 -0.45 10.95 -22.16
C ILE A 62 0.38 11.38 -20.95
N ARG A 63 -0.03 12.50 -20.34
CA ARG A 63 0.52 13.00 -19.08
C ARG A 63 -0.63 13.21 -18.09
N PRO A 64 -0.98 12.18 -17.30
CA PRO A 64 -2.07 12.27 -16.32
C PRO A 64 -1.90 13.42 -15.33
N ILE A 65 -0.66 13.61 -14.86
CA ILE A 65 -0.26 14.68 -13.94
C ILE A 65 1.21 15.02 -14.18
N ASP A 66 1.61 16.26 -13.90
CA ASP A 66 3.02 16.64 -13.83
C ASP A 66 3.58 16.26 -12.45
N VAL A 67 4.25 15.11 -12.39
CA VAL A 67 4.85 14.61 -11.15
C VAL A 67 6.03 15.49 -10.74
N ALA A 68 6.86 15.98 -11.66
CA ALA A 68 8.05 16.76 -11.33
C ALA A 68 7.67 18.13 -10.74
N GLY A 69 6.71 18.81 -11.36
CA GLY A 69 6.17 20.10 -10.93
C GLY A 69 5.06 20.01 -9.88
N LEU A 70 4.83 18.85 -9.25
CA LEU A 70 3.66 18.60 -8.41
C LEU A 70 3.45 19.67 -7.32
N PHE A 71 4.50 20.09 -6.62
CA PHE A 71 4.39 21.04 -5.50
C PHE A 71 4.16 22.50 -5.92
N ASP A 72 4.28 22.79 -7.22
CA ASP A 72 3.86 24.06 -7.82
C ASP A 72 2.55 23.92 -8.60
N SER A 73 1.97 22.71 -8.64
CA SER A 73 0.75 22.42 -9.39
C SER A 73 -0.52 22.73 -8.60
N ARG A 74 -1.61 23.00 -9.34
CA ARG A 74 -2.97 23.13 -8.77
C ARG A 74 -3.53 21.81 -8.24
N GLU A 75 -2.96 20.68 -8.66
CA GLU A 75 -3.39 19.33 -8.25
C GLU A 75 -2.82 18.93 -6.89
N LEU A 76 -1.82 19.67 -6.37
CA LEU A 76 -1.11 19.33 -5.13
C LEU A 76 -2.06 19.00 -3.97
N SER A 77 -3.03 19.88 -3.70
CA SER A 77 -3.97 19.69 -2.60
C SER A 77 -4.83 18.44 -2.77
N ALA A 78 -5.24 18.13 -4.00
CA ALA A 78 -6.04 16.96 -4.30
C ALA A 78 -5.22 15.67 -4.16
N VAL A 79 -3.99 15.65 -4.70
CA VAL A 79 -3.04 14.52 -4.57
C VAL A 79 -2.68 14.29 -3.10
N TRP A 80 -2.40 15.36 -2.35
CA TRP A 80 -2.09 15.28 -0.93
C TRP A 80 -3.23 14.61 -0.15
N ARG A 81 -4.48 15.05 -0.35
CA ARG A 81 -5.66 14.49 0.31
C ARG A 81 -5.95 13.05 -0.12
N ALA A 82 -5.79 12.74 -1.41
CA ALA A 82 -5.93 11.38 -1.92
C ALA A 82 -4.95 10.43 -1.25
N ARG A 83 -3.66 10.81 -1.18
CA ARG A 83 -2.66 10.04 -0.45
C ARG A 83 -3.05 9.86 1.01
N GLN A 84 -3.48 10.91 1.70
CA GLN A 84 -3.88 10.80 3.11
C GLN A 84 -5.03 9.80 3.31
N ALA A 85 -6.00 9.76 2.40
CA ALA A 85 -7.09 8.79 2.44
C ALA A 85 -6.59 7.35 2.28
N PHE A 86 -5.62 7.12 1.37
CA PHE A 86 -5.00 5.81 1.16
C PHE A 86 -4.13 5.39 2.36
N ASP A 87 -3.37 6.33 2.92
CA ASP A 87 -2.57 6.14 4.15
C ASP A 87 -3.46 5.77 5.33
N ALA A 88 -4.66 6.36 5.43
CA ALA A 88 -5.61 6.04 6.48
C ALA A 88 -6.19 4.62 6.35
N ILE A 89 -6.30 4.10 5.13
CA ILE A 89 -6.70 2.70 4.85
C ILE A 89 -5.52 1.75 5.09
N GLY A 90 -4.27 2.22 4.93
CA GLY A 90 -3.07 1.41 5.10
C GLY A 90 -2.83 0.42 3.96
N CYS A 91 -3.39 0.70 2.78
CA CYS A 91 -3.19 -0.12 1.58
C CYS A 91 -1.95 0.31 0.79
N ARG A 92 -1.44 -0.58 -0.07
CA ARG A 92 -0.43 -0.19 -1.05
C ARG A 92 -1.03 0.71 -2.12
N TYR A 93 -0.25 1.67 -2.58
CA TYR A 93 -0.70 2.60 -3.62
C TYR A 93 -0.93 1.89 -4.96
N ASP A 94 -0.06 0.94 -5.35
CA ASP A 94 -0.19 0.17 -6.59
C ASP A 94 -1.56 -0.53 -6.69
N PHE A 95 -1.95 -1.25 -5.63
CA PHE A 95 -3.23 -1.92 -5.49
C PHE A 95 -4.39 -0.92 -5.48
N GLY A 96 -4.34 0.08 -4.60
CA GLY A 96 -5.48 0.95 -4.37
C GLY A 96 -5.80 1.80 -5.59
N LEU A 97 -4.78 2.29 -6.30
CA LEU A 97 -4.95 3.13 -7.48
C LEU A 97 -5.45 2.31 -8.66
N ASP A 98 -4.92 1.09 -8.87
CA ASP A 98 -5.44 0.19 -9.89
C ASP A 98 -6.92 -0.17 -9.62
N PHE A 99 -7.27 -0.42 -8.35
CA PHE A 99 -8.65 -0.67 -7.94
C PHE A 99 -9.56 0.52 -8.26
N VAL A 100 -9.23 1.73 -7.81
CA VAL A 100 -10.09 2.91 -8.00
C VAL A 100 -10.23 3.26 -9.48
N VAL A 101 -9.15 3.15 -10.26
CA VAL A 101 -9.22 3.39 -11.71
C VAL A 101 -10.10 2.35 -12.39
N ARG A 102 -9.89 1.06 -12.13
CA ARG A 102 -10.72 -0.03 -12.69
C ARG A 102 -12.20 0.15 -12.32
N ARG A 103 -12.48 0.47 -11.06
CA ARG A 103 -13.83 0.77 -10.58
C ARG A 103 -14.51 1.89 -11.39
N ALA A 104 -13.81 2.98 -11.69
CA ALA A 104 -14.37 4.06 -12.50
C ALA A 104 -14.72 3.58 -13.92
N CYS A 105 -13.85 2.76 -14.50
CA CYS A 105 -14.06 2.18 -15.83
C CYS A 105 -15.23 1.19 -15.87
N ASP A 106 -15.33 0.31 -14.87
CA ASP A 106 -16.44 -0.64 -14.72
C ASP A 106 -17.79 0.08 -14.54
N ARG A 107 -17.76 1.31 -14.00
CA ARG A 107 -18.91 2.22 -13.90
C ARG A 107 -19.15 3.07 -15.15
N GLY A 108 -18.45 2.79 -16.25
CA GLY A 108 -18.66 3.45 -17.54
C GLY A 108 -18.15 4.90 -17.60
N TRP A 109 -17.23 5.31 -16.73
CA TRP A 109 -16.67 6.66 -16.77
C TRP A 109 -15.94 6.89 -18.10
N ARG A 110 -16.23 8.02 -18.76
CA ARG A 110 -15.61 8.38 -20.05
C ARG A 110 -14.14 8.77 -19.90
N THR A 111 -13.78 9.30 -18.74
CA THR A 111 -12.45 9.78 -18.37
C THR A 111 -11.99 9.10 -17.09
N PHE A 112 -10.68 8.88 -16.98
CA PHE A 112 -10.10 8.35 -15.75
C PHE A 112 -10.27 9.32 -14.58
N PRO A 113 -10.36 8.80 -13.33
CA PRO A 113 -10.60 9.63 -12.17
C PRO A 113 -9.43 10.57 -11.88
N ARG A 114 -9.74 11.83 -11.59
CA ARG A 114 -8.80 12.86 -11.11
C ARG A 114 -8.48 12.63 -9.63
N PRO A 115 -7.36 13.15 -9.10
CA PRO A 115 -6.98 12.94 -7.70
C PRO A 115 -8.06 13.31 -6.67
N ASN A 116 -8.82 14.38 -6.93
CA ASN A 116 -9.92 14.82 -6.04
C ASN A 116 -11.10 13.84 -5.96
N GLN A 117 -11.20 12.91 -6.91
CA GLN A 117 -12.25 11.88 -6.97
C GLN A 117 -11.83 10.58 -6.29
N LEU A 118 -10.56 10.42 -5.92
CA LEU A 118 -10.03 9.18 -5.34
C LEU A 118 -10.36 9.01 -3.86
N TYR A 119 -10.85 10.05 -3.19
CA TYR A 119 -11.12 10.07 -1.75
C TYR A 119 -12.57 10.44 -1.41
N ALA A 120 -13.50 10.34 -2.37
CA ALA A 120 -14.92 10.37 -2.06
C ALA A 120 -15.25 9.23 -1.07
N GLU A 121 -16.23 9.44 -0.19
CA GLU A 121 -16.51 8.53 0.93
C GLU A 121 -16.80 7.10 0.45
N GLU A 122 -17.63 6.98 -0.59
CA GLU A 122 -17.98 5.72 -1.24
C GLU A 122 -16.79 5.06 -1.96
N VAL A 123 -15.79 5.83 -2.37
CA VAL A 123 -14.56 5.28 -2.95
C VAL A 123 -13.66 4.74 -1.84
N ALA A 124 -13.57 5.45 -0.72
CA ALA A 124 -12.76 5.03 0.43
C ALA A 124 -13.32 3.77 1.11
N LEU A 125 -14.64 3.65 1.22
CA LEU A 125 -15.31 2.44 1.75
C LEU A 125 -15.05 1.23 0.84
N ASP A 126 -15.32 1.36 -0.45
CA ASP A 126 -15.11 0.26 -1.40
C ASP A 126 -13.65 -0.15 -1.51
N LEU A 127 -12.71 0.81 -1.45
CA LEU A 127 -11.28 0.52 -1.43
C LEU A 127 -10.87 -0.23 -0.16
N ARG A 128 -11.40 0.16 1.00
CA ARG A 128 -11.14 -0.54 2.26
C ARG A 128 -11.62 -1.99 2.19
N ASP A 129 -12.83 -2.23 1.71
CA ASP A 129 -13.38 -3.57 1.59
C ASP A 129 -12.60 -4.42 0.58
N ALA A 130 -12.22 -3.82 -0.55
CA ALA A 130 -11.37 -4.48 -1.54
C ALA A 130 -9.99 -4.83 -0.96
N TRP A 131 -9.39 -3.95 -0.16
CA TRP A 131 -8.11 -4.20 0.48
C TRP A 131 -8.19 -5.30 1.53
N VAL A 132 -9.25 -5.32 2.34
CA VAL A 132 -9.50 -6.41 3.30
C VAL A 132 -9.68 -7.74 2.56
N ALA A 133 -10.43 -7.74 1.45
CA ALA A 133 -10.59 -8.94 0.63
C ALA A 133 -9.27 -9.40 0.01
N GLU A 134 -8.43 -8.48 -0.47
CA GLU A 134 -7.10 -8.76 -0.99
C GLU A 134 -6.18 -9.37 0.09
N CYS A 135 -6.20 -8.79 1.29
CA CYS A 135 -5.49 -9.31 2.46
C CYS A 135 -6.01 -10.67 2.95
N LYS A 136 -7.18 -11.14 2.51
CA LYS A 136 -7.66 -12.50 2.77
C LYS A 136 -7.21 -13.48 1.67
N LYS A 137 -7.04 -13.00 0.44
CA LYS A 137 -6.67 -13.81 -0.74
C LYS A 137 -5.17 -14.11 -0.80
N SER A 138 -4.33 -13.10 -0.56
CA SER A 138 -2.88 -13.22 -0.72
C SER A 138 -2.14 -12.61 0.45
N ILE A 139 -1.03 -13.23 0.88
CA ILE A 139 -0.14 -12.62 1.88
C ILE A 139 0.46 -11.38 1.25
N GLN A 140 0.29 -10.25 1.90
CA GLN A 140 0.97 -9.04 1.47
C GLN A 140 2.28 -8.90 2.23
N LEU A 141 3.32 -8.46 1.54
CA LEU A 141 4.67 -8.32 2.05
C LEU A 141 5.17 -6.92 1.75
N ALA A 142 5.83 -6.30 2.72
CA ALA A 142 6.63 -5.10 2.50
C ALA A 142 7.81 -5.44 1.58
N ARG A 143 8.19 -4.50 0.71
CA ARG A 143 9.32 -4.65 -0.22
C ARG A 143 10.63 -4.11 0.35
N ASP A 144 10.54 -3.19 1.32
CA ASP A 144 11.69 -2.58 1.95
C ASP A 144 12.48 -3.60 2.77
N GLU A 145 13.76 -3.74 2.46
CA GLU A 145 14.66 -4.72 3.07
C GLU A 145 14.78 -4.55 4.60
N ARG A 146 14.43 -3.38 5.16
CA ARG A 146 14.39 -3.16 6.61
C ARG A 146 13.40 -4.09 7.32
N PHE A 147 12.45 -4.70 6.60
CA PHE A 147 11.50 -5.65 7.17
C PHE A 147 11.96 -7.11 7.08
N LEU A 148 13.11 -7.39 6.46
CA LEU A 148 13.75 -8.70 6.51
C LEU A 148 14.37 -8.95 7.88
N ILE A 149 14.33 -10.20 8.35
CA ILE A 149 14.85 -10.59 9.68
C ILE A 149 16.34 -10.24 9.86
N GLU A 150 17.13 -10.29 8.79
CA GLU A 150 18.57 -9.99 8.82
C GLU A 150 18.85 -8.52 9.10
N ASN A 151 17.93 -7.64 8.72
CA ASN A 151 18.02 -6.20 8.90
C ASN A 151 17.26 -5.73 10.15
N TYR A 152 16.78 -6.65 10.98
CA TYR A 152 16.05 -6.32 12.19
C TYR A 152 16.93 -5.60 13.22
N ARG A 153 16.43 -4.47 13.73
CA ARG A 153 17.10 -3.65 14.76
C ARG A 153 16.18 -3.31 15.93
N GLY A 154 15.00 -3.94 16.02
CA GLY A 154 14.03 -3.65 17.06
C GLY A 154 13.25 -2.34 16.88
N HIS A 155 13.22 -1.79 15.66
CA HIS A 155 12.46 -0.57 15.38
C HIS A 155 10.95 -0.83 15.57
N PRO A 156 10.17 0.14 16.11
CA PRO A 156 8.73 -0.04 16.32
C PRO A 156 7.95 -0.48 15.07
N ASP A 157 8.30 0.02 13.89
CA ASP A 157 7.68 -0.43 12.64
C ASP A 157 7.99 -1.90 12.31
N GLN A 158 9.19 -2.39 12.62
CA GLN A 158 9.55 -3.80 12.40
C GLN A 158 8.74 -4.70 13.33
N ILE A 159 8.56 -4.29 14.59
CA ILE A 159 7.72 -5.01 15.56
C ILE A 159 6.26 -5.02 15.09
N ALA A 160 5.74 -3.86 14.67
CA ALA A 160 4.39 -3.75 14.13
C ALA A 160 4.20 -4.61 12.86
N TYR A 161 5.21 -4.68 11.99
CA TYR A 161 5.17 -5.51 10.79
C TYR A 161 5.12 -7.00 11.14
N GLN A 162 5.97 -7.47 12.06
CA GLN A 162 5.95 -8.85 12.55
C GLN A 162 4.56 -9.22 13.09
N ALA A 163 3.97 -8.37 13.94
CA ALA A 163 2.62 -8.58 14.44
C ALA A 163 1.58 -8.62 13.32
N TRP A 164 1.66 -7.69 12.37
CA TRP A 164 0.76 -7.63 11.23
C TRP A 164 0.84 -8.86 10.33
N GLN A 165 2.03 -9.40 10.08
CA GLN A 165 2.22 -10.65 9.34
C GLN A 165 1.55 -11.85 10.03
N ILE A 166 1.65 -11.92 11.36
CA ILE A 166 0.96 -12.96 12.15
C ILE A 166 -0.56 -12.80 12.04
N ASP A 167 -1.06 -11.57 12.13
CA ASP A 167 -2.50 -11.28 12.04
C ASP A 167 -3.07 -11.58 10.65
N GLN A 168 -2.28 -11.41 9.57
CA GLN A 168 -2.68 -11.86 8.23
C GLN A 168 -2.96 -13.36 8.19
N ILE A 169 -2.19 -14.19 8.90
CA ILE A 169 -2.45 -15.64 8.97
C ILE A 169 -3.64 -15.94 9.87
N LYS A 170 -3.71 -15.30 11.05
CA LYS A 170 -4.79 -15.54 12.02
C LYS A 170 -6.17 -15.19 11.48
N SER A 171 -6.26 -14.12 10.70
CA SER A 171 -7.51 -13.63 10.07
C SER A 171 -7.99 -14.48 8.90
N ARG A 172 -7.21 -15.48 8.47
CA ARG A 172 -7.55 -16.38 7.37
C ARG A 172 -7.98 -17.76 7.87
N GLY A 173 -8.93 -18.34 7.15
CA GLY A 173 -9.20 -19.77 7.21
C GLY A 173 -8.17 -20.56 6.39
N GLY A 174 -8.05 -21.86 6.66
CA GLY A 174 -7.21 -22.78 5.88
C GLY A 174 -5.91 -23.20 6.59
N ASN A 175 -4.97 -23.72 5.80
CA ASN A 175 -3.75 -24.33 6.31
C ASN A 175 -2.73 -23.27 6.76
N ARG A 176 -2.75 -22.95 8.06
CA ARG A 176 -1.83 -21.98 8.68
C ARG A 176 -0.37 -22.33 8.49
N ALA A 177 0.00 -23.60 8.48
CA ALA A 177 1.38 -24.03 8.28
C ALA A 177 1.89 -23.69 6.87
N MET A 178 1.05 -23.81 5.85
CA MET A 178 1.40 -23.41 4.48
C MET A 178 1.60 -21.90 4.36
N LEU A 179 0.71 -21.09 4.95
CA LEU A 179 0.86 -19.64 4.97
C LEU A 179 2.10 -19.20 5.76
N LEU A 180 2.37 -19.86 6.88
CA LEU A 180 3.56 -19.60 7.68
C LEU A 180 4.84 -19.97 6.93
N SER A 181 4.84 -21.08 6.17
CA SER A 181 5.98 -21.46 5.32
C SER A 181 6.35 -20.34 4.35
N ARG A 182 5.35 -19.71 3.73
CA ARG A 182 5.55 -18.55 2.85
C ARG A 182 6.20 -17.36 3.56
N LEU A 183 5.84 -17.09 4.81
CA LEU A 183 6.46 -16.00 5.58
C LEU A 183 7.91 -16.29 5.97
N LEU A 184 8.21 -17.55 6.30
CA LEU A 184 9.56 -18.00 6.61
C LEU A 184 10.44 -17.95 5.35
N SER A 185 9.92 -18.37 4.20
CA SER A 185 10.65 -18.34 2.94
C SER A 185 10.99 -16.92 2.48
N GLU A 186 10.07 -15.99 2.73
CA GLU A 186 10.24 -14.57 2.45
C GLU A 186 11.00 -13.84 3.56
N ARG A 187 11.47 -14.55 4.59
CA ARG A 187 12.28 -14.01 5.69
C ARG A 187 11.62 -12.81 6.37
N ALA A 188 10.29 -12.84 6.41
CA ALA A 188 9.44 -11.74 6.87
C ALA A 188 9.09 -11.84 8.36
N VAL A 189 9.24 -13.03 8.95
CA VAL A 189 8.97 -13.28 10.38
C VAL A 189 10.04 -14.11 11.05
N PHE A 190 10.29 -13.83 12.33
CA PHE A 190 11.15 -14.70 13.15
C PHE A 190 10.45 -16.00 13.51
N GLU A 191 11.20 -17.10 13.58
CA GLU A 191 10.68 -18.37 14.07
C GLU A 191 10.17 -18.29 15.51
N SER A 192 10.83 -17.49 16.36
CA SER A 192 10.39 -17.28 17.75
C SER A 192 9.01 -16.62 17.82
N VAL A 193 8.77 -15.63 16.97
CA VAL A 193 7.47 -14.95 16.83
C VAL A 193 6.42 -15.91 16.29
N ALA A 194 6.76 -16.69 15.26
CA ALA A 194 5.88 -17.70 14.70
C ALA A 194 5.51 -18.81 15.71
N ARG A 195 6.50 -19.32 16.47
CA ARG A 195 6.32 -20.31 17.54
C ARG A 195 5.39 -19.78 18.62
N ALA A 196 5.61 -18.54 19.07
CA ALA A 196 4.76 -17.92 20.07
C ALA A 196 3.31 -17.77 19.59
N ALA A 197 3.10 -17.49 18.30
CA ALA A 197 1.77 -17.27 17.75
C ALA A 197 0.99 -18.55 17.41
N PHE A 198 1.65 -19.62 16.95
CA PHE A 198 1.00 -20.80 16.38
C PHE A 198 1.42 -22.14 17.01
N GLY A 199 2.37 -22.12 17.95
CA GLY A 199 2.90 -23.32 18.61
C GLY A 199 3.95 -24.06 17.78
N GLU A 200 4.71 -24.93 18.45
CA GLU A 200 5.84 -25.65 17.85
C GLU A 200 5.39 -26.61 16.73
N ALA A 201 4.27 -27.31 16.90
CA ALA A 201 3.77 -28.26 15.91
C ALA A 201 3.49 -27.60 14.55
N THR A 202 2.84 -26.42 14.55
CA THR A 202 2.54 -25.66 13.32
C THR A 202 3.82 -25.16 12.66
N LEU A 203 4.79 -24.67 13.46
CA LEU A 203 6.08 -24.22 12.94
C LEU A 203 6.84 -25.36 12.26
N GLN A 204 6.90 -26.55 12.89
CA GLN A 204 7.57 -27.70 12.30
C GLN A 204 6.88 -28.16 11.01
N GLN A 205 5.55 -28.14 10.96
CA GLN A 205 4.82 -28.43 9.73
C GLN A 205 5.12 -27.40 8.63
N ALA A 206 5.20 -26.11 8.97
CA ALA A 206 5.55 -25.05 8.02
C ALA A 206 6.94 -25.26 7.42
N LYS A 207 7.94 -25.61 8.25
CA LYS A 207 9.30 -25.90 7.79
C LYS A 207 9.38 -27.06 6.81
N ARG A 208 8.50 -28.07 6.93
CA ARG A 208 8.43 -29.18 5.96
C ARG A 208 7.96 -28.71 4.58
N PHE A 209 7.10 -27.70 4.51
CA PHE A 209 6.72 -27.08 3.23
C PHE A 209 7.80 -26.15 2.67
N PHE A 210 8.73 -25.67 3.51
CA PHE A 210 9.80 -24.77 3.10
C PHE A 210 10.97 -25.49 2.43
N LEU A 211 11.25 -26.73 2.85
CA LEU A 211 12.38 -27.54 2.36
C LEU A 211 12.08 -28.32 1.07
N ASN A 212 10.86 -28.24 0.56
CA ASN A 212 10.43 -28.82 -0.72
C ASN A 212 10.23 -27.70 -1.75
#